data_AF-A0A4T0X3R1-F1
#
_entry.id   AF-A0A4T0X3R1-F1
#
_cell.length_a   1.000
_cell.length_b   1.000
_cell.length_c   1.000
_cell.angle_alpha   90.00
_cell.angle_beta   90.00
_cell.angle_gamma   90.00
#
_symmetry.space_group_name_H-M   'P 1'
#
loop_
_entity.id
_entity.type
_entity.pdbx_description
1 polymer ?
#
loop_
_entity_poly.entity_id
_entity_poly.type
_entity_poly.pdbx_seq_one_letter_code
_entity_poly.pdbx_strand_id
1 'polypeptide(L)'
;MTTYAVIRRPTELDCLFNDIVSDKLSIDKTTSYLAHYYPKLKSIENIELLTLTLFKSKIFANISCFSVDVIAKLIDVYQYVLIEKYKITNPTIPFIEFYKSIYKTMCYTVTTDPDAYWKIIPVITGCISALSPMMRYNPYPVYSNVLHKTHKLFIELYDKAILSVMRANLPSDLRHPFLLSMSYIQEYLSNSLLESLILTSPNILSDITGLIFMSNEGLNNGSKFLNDLSYKELLIESPVLRSLNKWAFLYSKLVQRSSFQTAANSIAHITEFSSNIVKSLETIENSTDKWDLVKYCFFSIIIMFESLMGMVLTSKATTDLQFVIFNQIHRTLFNFSYVLDHIGTGGFESYNFVFDSSTTLFQRAPQCVANLGYSLLNELSLLSPPLFGIEKSKLDYFLRWTESLLPA
;
A
#
# COMPACT_ATOMS: atom_id res chain seq x y z
N MET A 1 -14.00 -64.86 -1.44
CA MET A 1 -12.99 -63.84 -1.11
C MET A 1 -13.70 -62.53 -0.90
N THR A 2 -14.04 -62.22 0.35
CA THR A 2 -14.65 -60.96 0.77
C THR A 2 -13.56 -59.90 0.84
N THR A 3 -13.60 -58.94 -0.08
CA THR A 3 -12.80 -57.72 -0.03
C THR A 3 -13.26 -56.91 1.18
N TYR A 4 -12.52 -57.00 2.28
CA TYR A 4 -12.67 -56.04 3.38
C TYR A 4 -12.33 -54.66 2.83
N ALA A 5 -13.35 -53.80 2.73
CA ALA A 5 -13.14 -52.38 2.53
C ALA A 5 -12.32 -51.88 3.73
N VAL A 6 -11.04 -51.59 3.49
CA VAL A 6 -10.20 -50.94 4.49
C VAL A 6 -10.83 -49.58 4.76
N ILE A 7 -11.52 -49.44 5.89
CA ILE A 7 -12.03 -48.16 6.38
C ILE A 7 -10.78 -47.33 6.69
N ARG A 8 -10.34 -46.52 5.72
CA ARG A 8 -9.27 -45.54 5.93
C ARG A 8 -9.81 -44.51 6.91
N ARG A 9 -9.19 -44.43 8.09
CA ARG A 9 -9.43 -43.32 9.00
C ARG A 9 -8.97 -42.02 8.31
N PRO A 10 -9.71 -40.91 8.45
CA PRO A 10 -9.28 -39.62 7.93
C PRO A 10 -7.87 -39.30 8.43
N THR A 11 -7.00 -38.91 7.51
CA THR A 11 -5.68 -38.37 7.86
C THR A 11 -5.84 -36.94 8.41
N GLU A 12 -4.82 -36.42 9.10
CA GLU A 12 -4.83 -35.01 9.56
C GLU A 12 -5.06 -34.02 8.41
N LEU A 13 -4.61 -34.36 7.20
CA LEU A 13 -4.85 -33.58 5.99
C LEU A 13 -6.32 -33.64 5.55
N ASP A 14 -6.99 -34.79 5.68
CA ASP A 14 -8.42 -34.93 5.39
C ASP A 14 -9.27 -34.11 6.39
N CYS A 15 -8.86 -34.08 7.66
CA CYS A 15 -9.47 -33.20 8.66
C CYS A 15 -9.25 -31.72 8.30
N LEU A 16 -8.04 -31.34 7.87
CA LEU A 16 -7.75 -29.97 7.43
C LEU A 16 -8.62 -29.56 6.23
N PHE A 17 -8.76 -30.43 5.22
CA PHE A 17 -9.62 -30.16 4.06
C PHE A 17 -11.08 -29.96 4.47
N ASN A 18 -11.61 -30.84 5.32
CA ASN A 18 -12.96 -30.72 5.83
C ASN A 18 -13.15 -29.44 6.65
N ASP A 19 -12.17 -29.07 7.47
CA ASP A 19 -12.25 -27.87 8.29
C ASP A 19 -12.21 -26.59 7.45
N ILE A 20 -11.35 -26.51 6.41
CA ILE A 20 -11.26 -25.35 5.50
C ILE A 20 -12.57 -25.15 4.70
N VAL A 21 -13.24 -26.24 4.32
CA VAL A 21 -14.54 -26.17 3.64
C VAL A 21 -15.67 -25.86 4.61
N SER A 22 -15.52 -26.24 5.89
CA SER A 22 -16.56 -26.02 6.89
C SER A 22 -16.76 -24.53 7.23
N ASP A 23 -18.00 -24.15 7.54
CA ASP A 23 -18.35 -22.79 7.99
C ASP A 23 -17.74 -22.40 9.35
N LYS A 24 -17.01 -23.30 10.02
CA LYS A 24 -16.63 -23.16 11.43
C LYS A 24 -15.27 -22.51 11.65
N LEU A 25 -14.43 -22.39 10.63
CA LEU A 25 -13.10 -21.81 10.78
C LEU A 25 -13.10 -20.29 10.57
N SER A 26 -12.48 -19.57 11.51
CA SER A 26 -12.13 -18.16 11.33
C SER A 26 -10.94 -18.01 10.37
N ILE A 27 -10.79 -16.83 9.77
CA ILE A 27 -9.64 -16.51 8.92
C ILE A 27 -8.31 -16.78 9.62
N ASP A 28 -8.19 -16.44 10.91
CA ASP A 28 -6.96 -16.62 11.70
C ASP A 28 -6.60 -18.10 11.88
N LYS A 29 -7.60 -18.96 12.08
CA LYS A 29 -7.37 -20.41 12.16
C LYS A 29 -6.96 -20.97 10.80
N THR A 30 -7.64 -20.55 9.74
CA THR A 30 -7.33 -20.97 8.38
C THR A 30 -5.90 -20.57 8.00
N THR A 31 -5.50 -19.32 8.21
CA THR A 31 -4.15 -18.84 7.90
C THR A 31 -3.10 -19.52 8.78
N SER A 32 -3.39 -19.77 10.06
CA SER A 32 -2.50 -20.54 10.94
C SER A 32 -2.27 -21.97 10.43
N TYR A 33 -3.32 -22.64 9.94
CA TYR A 33 -3.19 -23.96 9.36
C TYR A 33 -2.42 -23.95 8.04
N LEU A 34 -2.71 -22.99 7.15
CA LEU A 34 -1.97 -22.82 5.90
C LEU A 34 -0.47 -22.59 6.20
N ALA A 35 -0.14 -21.72 7.14
CA ALA A 35 1.25 -21.48 7.55
C ALA A 35 1.96 -22.77 8.02
N HIS A 36 1.26 -23.62 8.79
CA HIS A 36 1.84 -24.82 9.38
C HIS A 36 1.99 -25.98 8.39
N TYR A 37 0.95 -26.28 7.63
CA TYR A 37 0.86 -27.51 6.82
C TYR A 37 1.32 -27.33 5.38
N TYR A 38 1.03 -26.18 4.78
CA TYR A 38 1.23 -25.95 3.34
C TYR A 38 2.70 -26.10 2.90
N PRO A 39 3.72 -25.57 3.62
CA PRO A 39 5.12 -25.75 3.23
C PRO A 39 5.58 -27.22 3.30
N LYS A 40 4.92 -28.02 4.15
CA LYS A 40 5.28 -29.42 4.46
C LYS A 40 4.63 -30.43 3.52
N LEU A 41 3.79 -29.99 2.59
CA LEU A 41 3.15 -30.88 1.62
C LEU A 41 4.17 -31.65 0.77
N LYS A 42 3.89 -32.94 0.61
CA LYS A 42 4.76 -33.94 -0.04
C LYS A 42 4.22 -34.47 -1.37
N SER A 43 3.00 -34.09 -1.78
CA SER A 43 2.40 -34.45 -3.07
C SER A 43 1.94 -33.19 -3.83
N ILE A 44 2.18 -33.20 -5.15
CA ILE A 44 1.78 -32.13 -6.08
C ILE A 44 0.27 -31.99 -6.09
N GLU A 45 -0.42 -33.13 -6.15
CA GLU A 45 -1.88 -33.24 -6.13
C GLU A 45 -2.46 -32.63 -4.86
N ASN A 46 -1.80 -32.83 -3.71
CA ASN A 46 -2.23 -32.23 -2.44
C ASN A 46 -2.05 -30.71 -2.42
N ILE A 47 -1.02 -30.16 -3.08
CA ILE A 47 -0.84 -28.71 -3.23
C ILE A 47 -1.95 -28.15 -4.10
N GLU A 48 -2.21 -28.78 -5.25
CA GLU A 48 -3.26 -28.36 -6.17
C GLU A 48 -4.64 -28.44 -5.51
N LEU A 49 -4.92 -29.53 -4.79
CA LEU A 49 -6.16 -29.72 -4.05
C LEU A 49 -6.33 -28.70 -2.93
N LEU A 50 -5.29 -28.43 -2.13
CA LEU A 50 -5.36 -27.45 -1.04
C LEU A 50 -5.58 -26.03 -1.55
N THR A 51 -4.89 -25.66 -2.62
CA THR A 51 -5.11 -24.37 -3.28
C THR A 51 -6.56 -24.24 -3.78
N LEU A 52 -7.08 -25.28 -4.44
CA LEU A 52 -8.44 -25.29 -4.98
C LEU A 52 -9.50 -25.27 -3.88
N THR A 53 -9.30 -26.04 -2.82
CA THR A 53 -10.19 -26.08 -1.65
C THR A 53 -10.23 -24.74 -0.95
N LEU A 54 -9.10 -24.04 -0.84
CA LEU A 54 -9.07 -22.68 -0.31
C LEU A 54 -9.92 -21.73 -1.16
N PHE A 55 -9.80 -21.75 -2.49
CA PHE A 55 -10.63 -20.92 -3.37
C PHE A 55 -12.12 -21.25 -3.36
N LYS A 56 -12.49 -22.43 -2.87
CA LYS A 56 -13.89 -22.85 -2.65
C LYS A 56 -14.37 -22.63 -1.21
N SER A 57 -13.48 -22.21 -0.30
CA SER A 57 -13.83 -21.96 1.09
C SER A 57 -14.72 -20.72 1.24
N LYS A 58 -15.37 -20.60 2.40
CA LYS A 58 -16.22 -19.46 2.73
C LYS A 58 -15.50 -18.11 2.63
N ILE A 59 -14.19 -18.08 2.92
CA ILE A 59 -13.36 -16.87 2.81
C ILE A 59 -13.46 -16.28 1.39
N PHE A 60 -13.55 -17.15 0.38
CA PHE A 60 -13.65 -16.81 -1.04
C PHE A 60 -15.07 -17.01 -1.61
N ALA A 61 -16.09 -17.10 -0.76
CA ALA A 61 -17.47 -17.32 -1.22
C ALA A 61 -18.07 -16.08 -1.89
N ASN A 62 -17.76 -14.88 -1.38
CA ASN A 62 -18.22 -13.61 -1.92
C ASN A 62 -17.14 -12.54 -1.82
N ILE A 63 -17.06 -11.67 -2.83
CA ILE A 63 -16.17 -10.51 -2.83
C ILE A 63 -16.46 -9.56 -1.66
N SER A 64 -17.71 -9.51 -1.17
CA SER A 64 -18.07 -8.72 0.01
C SER A 64 -17.44 -9.22 1.31
N CYS A 65 -16.95 -10.47 1.34
CA CYS A 65 -16.23 -11.01 2.49
C CYS A 65 -14.75 -10.57 2.53
N PHE A 66 -14.26 -9.90 1.49
CA PHE A 66 -12.88 -9.41 1.42
C PHE A 66 -12.76 -8.06 2.10
N SER A 67 -12.34 -8.07 3.36
CA SER A 67 -11.83 -6.87 4.02
C SER A 67 -10.33 -6.71 3.79
N VAL A 68 -9.82 -5.51 4.06
CA VAL A 68 -8.38 -5.19 4.04
C VAL A 68 -7.58 -6.12 4.96
N ASP A 69 -8.11 -6.44 6.15
CA ASP A 69 -7.48 -7.37 7.11
C ASP A 69 -7.41 -8.81 6.57
N VAL A 70 -8.51 -9.30 5.98
CA VAL A 70 -8.56 -10.65 5.40
C VAL A 70 -7.53 -10.80 4.27
N ILE A 71 -7.47 -9.83 3.36
CA ILE A 71 -6.48 -9.84 2.27
C ILE A 71 -5.05 -9.76 2.83
N ALA A 72 -4.77 -8.88 3.80
CA ALA A 72 -3.44 -8.76 4.38
C ALA A 72 -2.96 -10.09 4.96
N LYS A 73 -3.82 -10.78 5.73
CA LYS A 73 -3.50 -12.09 6.31
C LYS A 73 -3.27 -13.17 5.25
N LEU A 74 -4.04 -13.15 4.16
CA LEU A 74 -3.85 -14.07 3.03
C LEU A 74 -2.55 -13.81 2.27
N ILE A 75 -2.17 -12.54 2.08
CA ILE A 75 -0.89 -12.17 1.47
C ILE A 75 0.26 -12.64 2.37
N ASP A 76 0.23 -12.28 3.65
CA ASP A 76 1.28 -12.59 4.62
C ASP A 76 1.47 -14.12 4.77
N VAL A 77 0.39 -14.91 4.81
CA VAL A 77 0.50 -16.36 4.93
C VAL A 77 1.12 -16.99 3.68
N TYR A 78 0.74 -16.56 2.47
CA TYR A 78 1.32 -17.11 1.25
C TYR A 78 2.77 -16.67 1.04
N GLN A 79 3.11 -15.45 1.46
CA GLN A 79 4.49 -14.99 1.51
C GLN A 79 5.32 -15.90 2.43
N TYR A 80 4.83 -16.15 3.65
CA TYR A 80 5.46 -17.03 4.61
C TYR A 80 5.60 -18.46 4.07
N VAL A 81 4.54 -19.02 3.49
CA VAL A 81 4.51 -20.39 2.96
C VAL A 81 5.60 -20.60 1.91
N LEU A 82 5.77 -19.64 0.99
CA LEU A 82 6.82 -19.74 -0.02
C LEU A 82 8.22 -19.60 0.57
N ILE A 83 8.42 -18.65 1.48
CA ILE A 83 9.72 -18.45 2.15
C ILE A 83 10.12 -19.72 2.89
N GLU A 84 9.22 -20.30 3.68
CA GLU A 84 9.51 -21.50 4.44
C GLU A 84 9.74 -22.71 3.52
N LYS A 85 8.94 -22.89 2.47
CA LYS A 85 9.17 -23.95 1.49
C LYS A 85 10.55 -23.83 0.84
N TYR A 86 10.96 -22.61 0.50
CA TYR A 86 12.24 -22.33 -0.15
C TYR A 86 13.44 -22.61 0.75
N LYS A 87 13.29 -22.47 2.07
CA LYS A 87 14.36 -22.76 3.05
C LYS A 87 14.60 -24.26 3.28
N ILE A 88 13.66 -25.14 2.90
CA ILE A 88 13.79 -26.59 3.09
C ILE A 88 14.92 -27.13 2.20
N THR A 89 16.00 -27.61 2.81
CA THR A 89 17.21 -28.07 2.10
C THR A 89 16.98 -29.31 1.24
N ASN A 90 16.20 -30.28 1.73
CA ASN A 90 15.90 -31.53 1.05
C ASN A 90 14.39 -31.73 0.92
N PRO A 91 13.70 -30.96 0.06
CA PRO A 91 12.25 -31.01 -0.01
C PRO A 91 11.81 -32.25 -0.78
N THR A 92 10.75 -32.92 -0.31
CA THR A 92 10.16 -34.07 -1.02
C THR A 92 9.63 -33.69 -2.41
N ILE A 93 9.22 -32.43 -2.58
CA ILE A 93 8.88 -31.83 -3.87
C ILE A 93 9.83 -30.65 -4.10
N PRO A 94 10.54 -30.59 -5.23
CA PRO A 94 11.34 -29.44 -5.60
C PRO A 94 10.54 -28.14 -5.51
N PHE A 95 11.15 -27.09 -4.97
CA PHE A 95 10.47 -25.78 -4.81
C PHE A 95 9.79 -25.31 -6.10
N ILE A 96 10.45 -25.51 -7.25
CA ILE A 96 9.92 -25.07 -8.54
C ILE A 96 8.63 -25.79 -8.94
N GLU A 97 8.51 -27.09 -8.64
CA GLU A 97 7.30 -27.85 -8.91
C GLU A 97 6.19 -27.41 -7.97
N PHE A 98 6.50 -27.28 -6.68
CA PHE A 98 5.59 -26.73 -5.68
C PHE A 98 5.02 -25.38 -6.12
N TYR A 99 5.87 -24.48 -6.57
CA TYR A 99 5.49 -23.13 -6.98
C TYR A 99 4.66 -23.13 -8.28
N LYS A 100 5.01 -23.99 -9.25
CA LYS A 100 4.23 -24.20 -10.48
C LYS A 100 2.86 -24.82 -10.22
N SER A 101 2.72 -25.70 -9.24
CA SER A 101 1.42 -26.28 -8.87
C SER A 101 0.44 -25.22 -8.40
N ILE A 102 0.88 -24.28 -7.56
CA ILE A 102 0.05 -23.16 -7.11
C ILE A 102 -0.40 -22.33 -8.33
N TYR A 103 0.53 -21.97 -9.22
CA TYR A 103 0.24 -21.26 -10.47
C TYR A 103 -0.81 -21.98 -11.32
N LYS A 104 -0.61 -23.27 -11.56
CA LYS A 104 -1.50 -24.11 -12.37
C LYS A 104 -2.91 -24.13 -11.79
N THR A 105 -3.06 -24.24 -10.47
CA THR A 105 -4.38 -24.22 -9.83
C THR A 105 -5.06 -22.85 -9.95
N MET A 106 -4.32 -21.75 -9.88
CA MET A 106 -4.88 -20.42 -10.11
C MET A 106 -5.35 -20.25 -11.55
N CYS A 107 -4.54 -20.67 -12.53
CA CYS A 107 -4.98 -20.69 -13.92
C CYS A 107 -6.23 -21.54 -14.12
N TYR A 108 -6.28 -22.73 -13.53
CA TYR A 108 -7.45 -23.60 -13.59
C TYR A 108 -8.71 -22.93 -13.01
N THR A 109 -8.58 -22.29 -11.85
CA THR A 109 -9.69 -21.58 -11.17
C THR A 109 -10.29 -20.50 -12.07
N VAL A 110 -9.46 -19.63 -12.65
CA VAL A 110 -9.91 -18.57 -13.55
C VAL A 110 -10.44 -19.11 -14.89
N THR A 111 -9.84 -20.20 -15.39
CA THR A 111 -10.31 -20.81 -16.65
C THR A 111 -11.70 -21.45 -16.48
N THR A 112 -11.99 -21.98 -15.30
CA THR A 112 -13.27 -22.64 -14.99
C THR A 112 -14.34 -21.67 -14.52
N ASP A 113 -13.95 -20.59 -13.84
CA ASP A 113 -14.82 -19.53 -13.34
C ASP A 113 -14.16 -18.18 -13.69
N PRO A 114 -14.49 -17.57 -14.85
CA PRO A 114 -13.91 -16.30 -15.26
C PRO A 114 -14.16 -15.15 -14.30
N ASP A 115 -15.18 -15.23 -13.44
CA ASP A 115 -15.48 -14.22 -12.43
C ASP A 115 -14.61 -14.41 -11.17
N ALA A 116 -13.81 -15.47 -11.08
CA ALA A 116 -12.94 -15.77 -9.94
C ALA A 116 -11.62 -14.98 -9.91
N TYR A 117 -11.38 -14.03 -10.82
CA TYR A 117 -10.13 -13.26 -10.85
C TYR A 117 -9.80 -12.61 -9.49
N TRP A 118 -10.80 -12.11 -8.77
CA TRP A 118 -10.58 -11.52 -7.44
C TRP A 118 -10.09 -12.52 -6.40
N LYS A 119 -10.42 -13.81 -6.53
CA LYS A 119 -10.01 -14.87 -5.58
C LYS A 119 -8.51 -15.13 -5.64
N ILE A 120 -7.92 -15.06 -6.83
CA ILE A 120 -6.49 -15.39 -6.99
C ILE A 120 -5.57 -14.23 -6.58
N ILE A 121 -6.05 -12.98 -6.57
CA ILE A 121 -5.24 -11.78 -6.30
C ILE A 121 -4.44 -11.88 -4.99
N PRO A 122 -5.04 -12.10 -3.80
CA PRO A 122 -4.28 -12.13 -2.55
C PRO A 122 -3.22 -13.24 -2.53
N VAL A 123 -3.50 -14.39 -3.15
CA VAL A 123 -2.57 -15.52 -3.25
C VAL A 123 -1.39 -15.20 -4.16
N ILE A 124 -1.66 -14.63 -5.34
CA ILE A 124 -0.62 -14.21 -6.29
C ILE A 124 0.23 -13.08 -5.69
N THR A 125 -0.39 -12.12 -5.01
CA THR A 125 0.33 -11.05 -4.29
C THR A 125 1.26 -11.63 -3.24
N GLY A 126 0.79 -12.56 -2.40
CA GLY A 126 1.64 -13.28 -1.45
C GLY A 126 2.83 -13.95 -2.13
N CYS A 127 2.58 -14.62 -3.26
CA CYS A 127 3.61 -15.29 -4.03
C CYS A 127 4.69 -14.33 -4.58
N ILE A 128 4.27 -13.21 -5.19
CA ILE A 128 5.18 -12.20 -5.74
C ILE A 128 5.90 -11.44 -4.62
N SER A 129 5.26 -11.21 -3.47
CA SER A 129 5.89 -10.53 -2.34
C SER A 129 7.00 -11.36 -1.66
N ALA A 130 7.00 -12.69 -1.84
CA ALA A 130 8.02 -13.58 -1.29
C ALA A 130 9.38 -13.48 -2.02
N LEU A 131 9.40 -12.88 -3.22
CA LEU A 131 10.57 -12.86 -4.10
C LEU A 131 11.79 -12.20 -3.47
N SER A 132 11.64 -10.97 -3.00
CA SER A 132 12.75 -10.22 -2.39
C SER A 132 13.34 -10.96 -1.16
N PRO A 133 12.52 -11.42 -0.19
CA PRO A 133 13.00 -12.26 0.91
C PRO A 133 13.72 -13.55 0.46
N MET A 134 13.18 -14.26 -0.53
CA MET A 134 13.79 -15.50 -1.04
C MET A 134 15.16 -15.23 -1.68
N MET A 135 15.29 -14.18 -2.48
CA MET A 135 16.55 -13.80 -3.11
C MET A 135 17.61 -13.34 -2.10
N ARG A 136 17.20 -12.75 -0.97
CA ARG A 136 18.11 -12.45 0.15
C ARG A 136 18.61 -13.71 0.85
N TYR A 137 17.75 -14.73 0.97
CA TYR A 137 18.12 -16.00 1.60
C TYR A 137 19.07 -16.83 0.73
N ASN A 138 18.76 -16.97 -0.56
CA ASN A 138 19.64 -17.61 -1.53
C ASN A 138 19.59 -16.84 -2.86
N PRO A 139 20.62 -16.03 -3.17
CA PRO A 139 20.65 -15.20 -4.37
C PRO A 139 20.92 -15.99 -5.66
N TYR A 140 21.46 -17.21 -5.55
CA TYR A 140 21.81 -18.06 -6.70
C TYR A 140 21.12 -19.43 -6.59
N PRO A 141 19.78 -19.49 -6.67
CA PRO A 141 19.07 -20.76 -6.64
C PRO A 141 19.44 -21.63 -7.83
N VAL A 142 19.48 -22.94 -7.56
CA VAL A 142 19.43 -23.95 -8.62
C VAL A 142 18.13 -23.71 -9.42
N TYR A 143 18.25 -23.61 -10.75
CA TYR A 143 17.15 -23.26 -11.67
C TYR A 143 16.66 -21.80 -11.64
N SER A 144 17.52 -20.83 -11.32
CA SER A 144 17.22 -19.39 -11.38
C SER A 144 16.46 -18.94 -12.64
N ASN A 145 16.85 -19.44 -13.81
CA ASN A 145 16.17 -19.14 -15.08
C ASN A 145 14.71 -19.62 -15.12
N VAL A 146 14.44 -20.80 -14.58
CA VAL A 146 13.08 -21.36 -14.55
C VAL A 146 12.23 -20.60 -13.54
N LEU A 147 12.81 -20.30 -12.38
CA LEU A 147 12.20 -19.48 -11.34
C LEU A 147 11.78 -18.10 -11.90
N HIS A 148 12.69 -17.42 -12.60
CA HIS A 148 12.42 -16.13 -13.24
C HIS A 148 11.29 -16.19 -14.28
N LYS A 149 11.29 -17.23 -15.14
CA LYS A 149 10.20 -17.46 -16.10
C LYS A 149 8.86 -17.67 -15.39
N THR A 150 8.84 -18.45 -14.32
CA THR A 150 7.63 -18.66 -13.53
C THR A 150 7.16 -17.36 -12.88
N HIS A 151 8.06 -16.54 -12.31
CA HIS A 151 7.69 -15.23 -11.76
C HIS A 151 7.01 -14.32 -12.79
N LYS A 152 7.54 -14.29 -14.01
CA LYS A 152 6.93 -13.52 -15.10
C LYS A 152 5.49 -13.96 -15.35
N LEU A 153 5.22 -15.26 -15.35
CA LEU A 153 3.85 -15.78 -15.50
C LEU A 153 2.92 -15.36 -14.36
N PHE A 154 3.41 -15.33 -13.12
CA PHE A 154 2.63 -14.83 -11.98
C PHE A 154 2.28 -13.35 -12.14
N ILE A 155 3.23 -12.51 -12.58
CA ILE A 155 2.99 -11.09 -12.82
C ILE A 155 1.99 -10.90 -13.97
N GLU A 156 2.14 -11.63 -15.09
CA GLU A 156 1.20 -11.56 -16.21
C GLU A 156 -0.22 -11.99 -15.81
N LEU A 157 -0.35 -13.00 -14.94
CA LEU A 157 -1.65 -13.42 -14.41
C LEU A 157 -2.22 -12.38 -13.43
N TYR A 158 -1.36 -11.79 -12.58
CA TYR A 158 -1.74 -10.70 -11.67
C TYR A 158 -2.31 -9.51 -12.45
N ASP A 159 -1.58 -9.04 -13.47
CA ASP A 159 -1.96 -7.88 -14.28
C ASP A 159 -3.33 -8.08 -14.92
N LYS A 160 -3.60 -9.28 -15.45
CA LYS A 160 -4.92 -9.65 -15.99
C LYS A 160 -6.00 -9.65 -14.92
N ALA A 161 -5.73 -10.24 -13.76
CA ALA A 161 -6.68 -10.36 -12.68
C ALA A 161 -7.07 -9.00 -12.09
N ILE A 162 -6.08 -8.17 -11.77
CA ILE A 162 -6.32 -6.85 -11.17
C ILE A 162 -7.05 -5.94 -12.15
N LEU A 163 -6.73 -5.97 -13.45
CA LEU A 163 -7.46 -5.18 -14.46
C LEU A 163 -8.90 -5.64 -14.61
N SER A 164 -9.16 -6.95 -14.58
CA SER A 164 -10.52 -7.48 -14.63
C SER A 164 -11.35 -6.97 -13.45
N VAL A 165 -10.79 -7.00 -12.24
CA VAL A 165 -11.46 -6.56 -11.02
C VAL A 165 -11.66 -5.04 -10.99
N MET A 166 -10.64 -4.25 -11.35
CA MET A 166 -10.73 -2.78 -11.33
C MET A 166 -11.64 -2.22 -12.42
N ARG A 167 -11.92 -2.99 -13.49
CA ARG A 167 -12.94 -2.67 -14.51
C ARG A 167 -14.36 -2.90 -14.03
N ALA A 168 -14.57 -3.85 -13.12
CA ALA A 168 -15.85 -3.97 -12.44
C ALA A 168 -15.98 -2.72 -11.56
N ASN A 169 -16.98 -1.87 -11.82
CA ASN A 169 -17.18 -0.60 -11.12
C ASN A 169 -17.58 -0.84 -9.65
N LEU A 170 -16.62 -1.25 -8.83
CA LEU A 170 -16.82 -1.68 -7.44
C LEU A 170 -16.96 -0.44 -6.53
N PRO A 171 -17.74 -0.54 -5.44
CA PRO A 171 -17.69 0.42 -4.34
C PRO A 171 -16.26 0.60 -3.79
N SER A 172 -15.98 1.75 -3.18
CA SER A 172 -14.67 2.08 -2.59
C SER A 172 -14.18 1.00 -1.62
N ASP A 173 -15.06 0.56 -0.72
CA ASP A 173 -14.72 -0.37 0.35
C ASP A 173 -14.32 -1.75 -0.19
N LEU A 174 -14.88 -2.13 -1.35
CA LEU A 174 -14.52 -3.36 -2.04
C LEU A 174 -13.29 -3.19 -2.93
N ARG A 175 -12.88 -1.95 -3.27
CA ARG A 175 -11.63 -1.66 -3.99
C ARG A 175 -10.42 -1.63 -3.05
N HIS A 176 -10.58 -1.18 -1.80
CA HIS A 176 -9.46 -1.05 -0.85
C HIS A 176 -8.60 -2.31 -0.69
N PRO A 177 -9.17 -3.54 -0.59
CA PRO A 177 -8.36 -4.74 -0.46
C PRO A 177 -7.47 -4.99 -1.69
N PHE A 178 -7.95 -4.68 -2.90
CA PHE A 178 -7.19 -4.86 -4.13
C PHE A 178 -6.10 -3.79 -4.30
N LEU A 179 -6.37 -2.55 -3.86
CA LEU A 179 -5.35 -1.52 -3.76
C LEU A 179 -4.24 -1.94 -2.77
N LEU A 180 -4.60 -2.57 -1.65
CA LEU A 180 -3.63 -3.11 -0.70
C LEU A 180 -2.79 -4.20 -1.37
N SER A 181 -3.41 -5.11 -2.12
CA SER A 181 -2.67 -6.13 -2.88
C SER A 181 -1.67 -5.49 -3.85
N MET A 182 -2.03 -4.40 -4.53
CA MET A 182 -1.10 -3.68 -5.41
C MET A 182 0.06 -3.05 -4.66
N SER A 183 -0.17 -2.46 -3.48
CA SER A 183 0.90 -1.80 -2.72
C SER A 183 1.97 -2.81 -2.28
N TYR A 184 1.56 -4.03 -1.91
CA TYR A 184 2.49 -5.09 -1.50
C TYR A 184 3.49 -5.51 -2.57
N ILE A 185 3.14 -5.38 -3.85
CA ILE A 185 3.98 -5.80 -4.98
C ILE A 185 4.33 -4.63 -5.91
N GLN A 186 4.23 -3.40 -5.42
CA GLN A 186 4.40 -2.19 -6.22
C GLN A 186 5.68 -2.22 -7.08
N GLU A 187 6.77 -2.81 -6.57
CA GLU A 187 8.07 -2.95 -7.25
C GLU A 187 7.99 -3.75 -8.57
N TYR A 188 7.06 -4.71 -8.64
CA TYR A 188 6.93 -5.69 -9.73
C TYR A 188 5.84 -5.36 -10.74
N LEU A 189 5.04 -4.32 -10.50
CA LEU A 189 3.95 -3.93 -11.40
C LEU A 189 4.50 -3.49 -12.77
N SER A 190 3.90 -4.00 -13.84
CA SER A 190 4.30 -3.65 -15.21
C SER A 190 3.84 -2.23 -15.59
N ASN A 191 4.61 -1.56 -16.46
CA ASN A 191 4.21 -0.24 -16.97
C ASN A 191 2.87 -0.29 -17.71
N SER A 192 2.66 -1.34 -18.52
CA SER A 192 1.42 -1.56 -19.25
C SER A 192 0.20 -1.69 -18.33
N LEU A 193 0.36 -2.34 -17.17
CA LEU A 193 -0.69 -2.42 -16.17
C LEU A 193 -1.02 -1.03 -15.63
N LEU A 194 -0.01 -0.28 -15.20
CA LEU A 194 -0.19 1.04 -14.59
C LEU A 194 -0.90 2.02 -15.54
N GLU A 195 -0.49 2.04 -16.82
CA GLU A 195 -1.13 2.84 -17.85
C GLU A 195 -2.59 2.43 -18.07
N SER A 196 -2.86 1.12 -18.17
CA SER A 196 -4.21 0.58 -18.33
C SER A 196 -5.12 0.90 -17.13
N LEU A 197 -4.57 0.90 -15.91
CA LEU A 197 -5.28 1.23 -14.69
C LEU A 197 -5.66 2.71 -14.64
N ILE A 198 -4.76 3.61 -15.02
CA ILE A 198 -5.07 5.06 -15.03
C ILE A 198 -6.18 5.37 -16.04
N LEU A 199 -6.20 4.68 -17.19
CA LEU A 199 -7.27 4.81 -18.17
C LEU A 199 -8.61 4.24 -17.68
N THR A 200 -8.57 3.12 -16.95
CA THR A 200 -9.77 2.43 -16.48
C THR A 200 -10.36 3.07 -15.22
N SER A 201 -9.49 3.52 -14.31
CA SER A 201 -9.81 4.02 -12.99
C SER A 201 -9.11 5.38 -12.80
N PRO A 202 -9.60 6.45 -13.45
CA PRO A 202 -8.93 7.76 -13.45
C PRO A 202 -8.83 8.40 -12.06
N ASN A 203 -9.60 7.94 -11.08
CA ASN A 203 -9.57 8.41 -9.69
C ASN A 203 -8.69 7.56 -8.77
N ILE A 204 -7.92 6.59 -9.29
CA ILE A 204 -7.15 5.64 -8.47
C ILE A 204 -6.18 6.33 -7.50
N LEU A 205 -5.58 7.46 -7.88
CA LEU A 205 -4.72 8.23 -6.98
C LEU A 205 -5.51 8.80 -5.78
N SER A 206 -6.72 9.29 -6.03
CA SER A 206 -7.60 9.81 -4.98
C SER A 206 -8.13 8.69 -4.10
N ASP A 207 -8.41 7.51 -4.68
CA ASP A 207 -8.79 6.32 -3.90
C ASP A 207 -7.65 5.90 -2.96
N ILE A 208 -6.39 5.95 -3.43
CA ILE A 208 -5.21 5.63 -2.61
C ILE A 208 -5.04 6.64 -1.47
N THR A 209 -5.06 7.94 -1.75
CA THR A 209 -4.90 8.96 -0.70
C THR A 209 -6.11 8.99 0.23
N GLY A 210 -7.32 8.76 -0.27
CA GLY A 210 -8.53 8.59 0.53
C GLY A 210 -8.43 7.39 1.47
N LEU A 211 -7.98 6.24 0.97
CA LEU A 211 -7.73 5.05 1.79
C LEU A 211 -6.71 5.32 2.89
N ILE A 212 -5.58 5.98 2.57
CA ILE A 212 -4.51 6.21 3.56
C ILE A 212 -4.92 7.25 4.60
N PHE A 213 -5.48 8.39 4.17
CA PHE A 213 -5.64 9.56 5.03
C PHE A 213 -7.05 9.73 5.58
N MET A 214 -8.09 9.26 4.88
CA MET A 214 -9.49 9.53 5.23
C MET A 214 -10.27 8.31 5.72
N SER A 215 -9.91 7.10 5.29
CA SER A 215 -10.67 5.90 5.64
C SER A 215 -10.45 5.41 7.08
N ASN A 216 -11.37 4.59 7.58
CA ASN A 216 -11.27 3.91 8.88
C ASN A 216 -10.11 2.90 8.91
N GLU A 217 -9.78 2.30 7.76
CA GLU A 217 -8.65 1.40 7.63
C GLU A 217 -7.32 2.17 7.69
N GLY A 218 -7.27 3.39 7.17
CA GLY A 218 -6.12 4.30 7.19
C GLY A 218 -5.99 5.13 8.47
N LEU A 219 -5.68 6.41 8.34
CA LEU A 219 -5.47 7.37 9.45
C LEU A 219 -6.76 8.05 9.93
N ASN A 220 -7.88 7.80 9.25
CA ASN A 220 -9.21 8.34 9.57
C ASN A 220 -9.19 9.84 9.93
N ASN A 221 -8.62 10.63 9.03
CA ASN A 221 -8.49 12.08 9.12
C ASN A 221 -7.79 12.58 10.41
N GLY A 222 -6.86 11.78 10.94
CA GLY A 222 -6.09 12.10 12.14
C GLY A 222 -6.66 11.52 13.44
N SER A 223 -7.89 11.01 13.44
CA SER A 223 -8.52 10.47 14.66
C SER A 223 -7.74 9.29 15.26
N LYS A 224 -7.07 8.46 14.44
CA LYS A 224 -6.26 7.34 14.95
C LYS A 224 -5.09 7.76 15.84
N PHE A 225 -4.59 8.99 15.71
CA PHE A 225 -3.55 9.49 16.60
C PHE A 225 -4.11 9.86 18.00
N LEU A 226 -5.41 10.13 18.08
CA LEU A 226 -6.09 10.51 19.32
C LEU A 226 -6.64 9.29 20.08
N ASN A 227 -6.72 8.12 19.44
CA ASN A 227 -7.14 6.87 20.09
C ASN A 227 -6.14 6.40 21.16
N ASP A 228 -6.57 5.73 22.22
CA ASP A 228 -5.69 5.28 23.31
C ASP A 228 -4.69 4.14 22.92
N LEU A 229 -4.79 3.63 21.69
CA LEU A 229 -3.92 2.56 21.20
C LEU A 229 -2.46 3.05 21.03
N SER A 230 -1.52 2.16 21.36
CA SER A 230 -0.10 2.34 21.05
C SER A 230 0.17 2.29 19.55
N TYR A 231 1.32 2.80 19.11
CA TYR A 231 1.74 2.72 17.70
C TYR A 231 1.80 1.27 17.22
N LYS A 232 2.35 0.37 18.04
CA LYS A 232 2.46 -1.05 17.69
C LYS A 232 1.08 -1.69 17.51
N GLU A 233 0.12 -1.37 18.36
CA GLU A 233 -1.26 -1.85 18.23
C GLU A 233 -1.90 -1.29 16.95
N LEU A 234 -1.74 0.01 16.68
CA LEU A 234 -2.25 0.63 15.44
C LEU A 234 -1.68 -0.01 14.18
N LEU A 235 -0.39 -0.38 14.18
CA LEU A 235 0.25 -1.09 13.06
C LEU A 235 -0.24 -2.54 12.90
N ILE A 236 -0.58 -3.21 13.99
CA ILE A 236 -1.15 -4.56 13.96
C ILE A 236 -2.58 -4.51 13.43
N GLU A 237 -3.37 -3.54 13.89
CA GLU A 237 -4.77 -3.38 13.50
C GLU A 237 -4.95 -2.83 12.08
N SER A 238 -4.00 -2.04 11.56
CA SER A 238 -4.08 -1.47 10.22
C SER A 238 -2.96 -1.93 9.29
N PRO A 239 -3.26 -2.85 8.35
CA PRO A 239 -2.36 -3.20 7.25
C PRO A 239 -1.99 -2.00 6.36
N VAL A 240 -2.87 -1.01 6.28
CA VAL A 240 -2.64 0.23 5.52
C VAL A 240 -1.50 1.02 6.14
N LEU A 241 -1.51 1.21 7.47
CA LEU A 241 -0.47 1.95 8.20
C LEU A 241 0.86 1.21 8.21
N ARG A 242 0.84 -0.13 8.32
CA ARG A 242 2.03 -0.97 8.25
C ARG A 242 2.78 -0.87 6.92
N SER A 243 2.11 -0.40 5.86
CA SER A 243 2.63 -0.38 4.49
C SER A 243 2.71 1.03 3.89
N LEU A 244 2.73 2.11 4.70
CA LEU A 244 2.71 3.49 4.18
C LEU A 244 3.81 3.80 3.17
N ASN A 245 5.03 3.28 3.38
CA ASN A 245 6.11 3.42 2.40
C ASN A 245 5.76 2.78 1.05
N LYS A 246 5.18 1.57 1.06
CA LYS A 246 4.77 0.86 -0.16
C LYS A 246 3.64 1.61 -0.87
N TRP A 247 2.73 2.19 -0.11
CA TRP A 247 1.68 3.05 -0.64
C TRP A 247 2.25 4.31 -1.30
N ALA A 248 3.21 4.97 -0.66
CA ALA A 248 3.89 6.12 -1.24
C ALA A 248 4.57 5.76 -2.57
N PHE A 249 5.29 4.64 -2.64
CA PHE A 249 5.91 4.19 -3.89
C PHE A 249 4.89 3.79 -4.97
N LEU A 250 3.77 3.18 -4.58
CA LEU A 250 2.69 2.89 -5.53
C LEU A 250 2.12 4.20 -6.12
N TYR A 251 1.85 5.19 -5.25
CA TYR A 251 1.42 6.53 -5.66
C TYR A 251 2.45 7.14 -6.61
N SER A 252 3.75 7.09 -6.28
CA SER A 252 4.84 7.57 -7.13
C SER A 252 4.81 6.97 -8.53
N LYS A 253 4.57 5.66 -8.65
CA LYS A 253 4.50 5.00 -9.95
C LYS A 253 3.27 5.42 -10.76
N LEU A 254 2.13 5.62 -10.11
CA LEU A 254 0.89 6.02 -10.77
C LEU A 254 0.88 7.50 -11.16
N VAL A 255 1.38 8.39 -10.30
CA VAL A 255 1.34 9.85 -10.53
C VAL A 255 2.13 10.23 -11.78
N GLN A 256 3.30 9.63 -12.01
CA GLN A 256 4.15 9.90 -13.19
C GLN A 256 3.47 9.62 -14.54
N ARG A 257 2.36 8.89 -14.54
CA ARG A 257 1.58 8.50 -15.73
C ARG A 257 0.19 9.12 -15.75
N SER A 258 -0.15 9.90 -14.72
CA SER A 258 -1.49 10.46 -14.52
C SER A 258 -1.61 11.87 -15.10
N SER A 259 -2.84 12.33 -15.25
CA SER A 259 -3.11 13.73 -15.61
C SER A 259 -2.87 14.65 -14.41
N PHE A 260 -2.55 15.93 -14.68
CA PHE A 260 -2.46 16.96 -13.63
C PHE A 260 -3.76 17.10 -12.83
N GLN A 261 -4.92 16.91 -13.47
CA GLN A 261 -6.22 16.98 -12.79
C GLN A 261 -6.36 15.88 -11.76
N THR A 262 -6.04 14.64 -12.13
CA THR A 262 -6.07 13.49 -11.23
C THR A 262 -5.13 13.70 -10.05
N ALA A 263 -3.91 14.18 -10.32
CA ALA A 263 -2.91 14.41 -9.31
C ALA A 263 -3.28 15.55 -8.34
N ALA A 264 -3.89 16.63 -8.83
CA ALA A 264 -4.39 17.72 -8.00
C ALA A 264 -5.55 17.26 -7.09
N ASN A 265 -6.45 16.41 -7.61
CA ASN A 265 -7.55 15.87 -6.81
C ASN A 265 -7.02 14.95 -5.70
N SER A 266 -6.01 14.11 -5.96
CA SER A 266 -5.54 13.14 -4.97
C SER A 266 -4.85 13.78 -3.77
N ILE A 267 -4.16 14.90 -3.93
CA ILE A 267 -3.49 15.59 -2.82
C ILE A 267 -4.44 16.42 -1.95
N ALA A 268 -5.70 16.61 -2.36
CA ALA A 268 -6.72 17.29 -1.55
C ALA A 268 -6.93 16.57 -0.21
N HIS A 269 -6.99 15.23 -0.21
CA HIS A 269 -7.08 14.44 1.01
C HIS A 269 -5.86 14.63 1.93
N ILE A 270 -4.65 14.73 1.37
CA ILE A 270 -3.43 14.98 2.16
C ILE A 270 -3.52 16.36 2.83
N THR A 271 -3.97 17.37 2.08
CA THR A 271 -4.08 18.74 2.56
C THR A 271 -5.12 18.86 3.67
N GLU A 272 -6.29 18.25 3.49
CA GLU A 272 -7.34 18.19 4.51
C GLU A 272 -6.86 17.48 5.77
N PHE A 273 -6.23 16.30 5.62
CA PHE A 273 -5.64 15.57 6.74
C PHE A 273 -4.61 16.42 7.50
N SER A 274 -3.72 17.11 6.81
CA SER A 274 -2.70 17.97 7.43
C SER A 274 -3.33 19.10 8.26
N SER A 275 -4.43 19.68 7.78
CA SER A 275 -5.15 20.78 8.42
C SER A 275 -5.88 20.33 9.68
N ASN A 276 -6.26 19.05 9.74
CA ASN A 276 -6.92 18.47 10.91
C ASN A 276 -5.89 18.03 11.97
N ILE A 277 -4.82 17.35 11.56
CA ILE A 277 -3.85 16.81 12.51
C ILE A 277 -2.99 17.89 13.17
N VAL A 278 -2.72 19.01 12.49
CA VAL A 278 -1.87 20.09 13.01
C VAL A 278 -2.31 20.54 14.40
N LYS A 279 -3.62 20.59 14.66
CA LYS A 279 -4.21 21.01 15.94
C LYS A 279 -3.89 20.07 17.11
N SER A 280 -3.47 18.84 16.81
CA SER A 280 -3.22 17.78 17.77
C SER A 280 -1.73 17.43 17.90
N LEU A 281 -0.84 18.02 17.10
CA LEU A 281 0.57 17.60 17.02
C LEU A 281 1.31 17.72 18.36
N GLU A 282 1.12 18.83 19.10
CA GLU A 282 1.72 19.00 20.43
C GLU A 282 1.22 17.96 21.43
N THR A 283 -0.05 17.57 21.35
CA THR A 283 -0.60 16.50 22.20
C THR A 283 0.00 15.15 21.83
N ILE A 284 0.15 14.89 20.53
CA ILE A 284 0.70 13.62 20.02
C ILE A 284 2.20 13.51 20.32
N GLU A 285 2.96 14.60 20.26
CA GLU A 285 4.39 14.59 20.55
C GLU A 285 4.69 14.10 21.97
N ASN A 286 3.87 14.50 22.95
CA ASN A 286 3.97 14.02 24.33
C ASN A 286 3.78 12.49 24.44
N SER A 287 3.14 11.86 23.45
CA SER A 287 3.11 10.40 23.29
C SER A 287 4.25 9.93 22.36
N THR A 288 5.38 9.57 22.97
CA THR A 288 6.61 9.19 22.26
C THR A 288 6.40 8.16 21.15
N ASP A 289 5.53 7.18 21.37
CA ASP A 289 5.26 6.08 20.44
C ASP A 289 4.48 6.52 19.17
N LYS A 290 3.48 7.41 19.31
CA LYS A 290 2.68 7.88 18.17
C LYS A 290 3.38 8.97 17.38
N TRP A 291 4.33 9.67 18.00
CA TRP A 291 5.16 10.66 17.31
C TRP A 291 5.95 10.04 16.16
N ASP A 292 6.44 8.81 16.32
CA ASP A 292 7.14 8.09 15.26
C ASP A 292 6.21 7.76 14.07
N LEU A 293 4.92 7.48 14.31
CA LEU A 293 3.93 7.34 13.23
C LEU A 293 3.70 8.66 12.49
N VAL A 294 3.66 9.79 13.21
CA VAL A 294 3.53 11.12 12.59
C VAL A 294 4.73 11.39 11.67
N LYS A 295 5.95 11.12 12.15
CA LYS A 295 7.16 11.23 11.32
C LYS A 295 7.10 10.31 10.10
N TYR A 296 6.72 9.05 10.29
CA TYR A 296 6.60 8.08 9.21
C TYR A 296 5.54 8.48 8.16
N CYS A 297 4.43 9.05 8.61
CA CYS A 297 3.41 9.65 7.76
C CYS A 297 3.97 10.83 6.97
N PHE A 298 4.69 11.74 7.63
CA PHE A 298 5.33 12.89 7.00
C PHE A 298 6.34 12.44 5.92
N PHE A 299 7.22 11.49 6.22
CA PHE A 299 8.15 10.92 5.23
C PHE A 299 7.41 10.34 4.01
N SER A 300 6.30 9.64 4.23
CA SER A 300 5.49 9.08 3.14
C SER A 300 4.84 10.17 2.28
N ILE A 301 4.36 11.26 2.88
CA ILE A 301 3.83 12.44 2.18
C ILE A 301 4.91 13.09 1.32
N ILE A 302 6.12 13.27 1.85
CA ILE A 302 7.22 13.87 1.10
C ILE A 302 7.61 13.02 -0.12
N ILE A 303 7.64 11.68 -0.01
CA ILE A 303 7.88 10.79 -1.16
C ILE A 303 6.81 10.95 -2.24
N MET A 304 5.54 11.08 -1.84
CA MET A 304 4.43 11.34 -2.78
C MET A 304 4.59 12.71 -3.47
N PHE A 305 4.97 13.75 -2.72
CA PHE A 305 5.22 15.09 -3.26
C PHE A 305 6.45 15.15 -4.15
N GLU A 306 7.55 14.46 -3.81
CA GLU A 306 8.75 14.37 -4.65
C GLU A 306 8.40 13.81 -6.03
N SER A 307 7.57 12.77 -6.05
CA SER A 307 7.12 12.16 -7.29
C SER A 307 6.19 13.09 -8.08
N LEU A 308 5.32 13.83 -7.40
CA LEU A 308 4.48 14.84 -8.03
C LEU A 308 5.32 15.97 -8.65
N MET A 309 6.37 16.41 -7.96
CA MET A 309 7.31 17.40 -8.48
C MET A 309 8.10 16.86 -9.68
N GLY A 310 8.48 15.58 -9.68
CA GLY A 310 9.06 14.93 -10.85
C GLY A 310 8.14 14.97 -12.09
N MET A 311 6.84 14.73 -11.90
CA MET A 311 5.84 14.85 -12.98
C MET A 311 5.71 16.30 -13.47
N VAL A 312 5.70 17.27 -12.56
CA VAL A 312 5.65 18.70 -12.91
C VAL A 312 6.88 19.12 -13.71
N LEU A 313 8.08 18.76 -13.24
CA LEU A 313 9.35 19.19 -13.84
C LEU A 313 9.59 18.58 -15.23
N THR A 314 9.01 17.42 -15.51
CA THR A 314 9.06 16.79 -16.83
C THR A 314 8.03 17.37 -17.81
N SER A 315 7.07 18.17 -17.34
CA SER A 315 6.09 18.83 -18.19
C SER A 315 6.69 20.04 -18.91
N LYS A 316 6.41 20.14 -20.20
CA LYS A 316 6.82 21.28 -21.04
C LYS A 316 5.90 22.50 -20.88
N ALA A 317 4.68 22.30 -20.41
CA ALA A 317 3.68 23.36 -20.27
C ALA A 317 3.42 23.65 -18.80
N THR A 318 3.28 24.94 -18.49
CA THR A 318 2.79 25.40 -17.18
C THR A 318 1.27 25.50 -17.25
N THR A 319 0.56 24.91 -16.30
CA THR A 319 -0.92 24.89 -16.28
C THR A 319 -1.45 25.39 -14.94
N ASP A 320 -2.68 25.92 -14.90
CA ASP A 320 -3.31 26.38 -13.66
C ASP A 320 -3.40 25.26 -12.60
N LEU A 321 -3.53 24.01 -13.05
CA LEU A 321 -3.54 22.83 -12.18
C LEU A 321 -2.21 22.61 -11.45
N GLN A 322 -1.08 23.01 -12.03
CA GLN A 322 0.21 22.97 -11.33
C GLN A 322 0.25 23.97 -10.17
N PHE A 323 -0.38 25.14 -10.31
CA PHE A 323 -0.48 26.11 -9.21
C PHE A 323 -1.39 25.62 -8.09
N VAL A 324 -2.48 24.88 -8.42
CA VAL A 324 -3.30 24.19 -7.41
C VAL A 324 -2.44 23.19 -6.63
N ILE A 325 -1.61 22.42 -7.33
CA ILE A 325 -0.68 21.47 -6.73
C ILE A 325 0.31 22.15 -5.79
N PHE A 326 0.98 23.22 -6.22
CA PHE A 326 1.96 23.92 -5.39
C PHE A 326 1.31 24.54 -4.14
N ASN A 327 0.12 25.11 -4.28
CA ASN A 327 -0.66 25.62 -3.16
C ASN A 327 -0.95 24.53 -2.12
N GLN A 328 -1.42 23.35 -2.55
CA GLN A 328 -1.71 22.22 -1.67
C GLN A 328 -0.44 21.63 -1.03
N ILE A 329 0.66 21.54 -1.76
CA ILE A 329 1.98 21.15 -1.21
C ILE A 329 2.38 22.13 -0.11
N HIS A 330 2.45 23.43 -0.40
CA HIS A 330 2.91 24.41 0.58
C HIS A 330 2.01 24.52 1.80
N ARG A 331 0.69 24.39 1.65
CA ARG A 331 -0.23 24.30 2.80
C ARG A 331 0.06 23.08 3.67
N THR A 332 0.29 21.93 3.03
CA THR A 332 0.63 20.70 3.75
C THR A 332 1.96 20.85 4.50
N LEU A 333 3.00 21.40 3.84
CA LEU A 333 4.29 21.63 4.48
C LEU A 333 4.22 22.66 5.61
N PHE A 334 3.42 23.71 5.46
CA PHE A 334 3.14 24.68 6.52
C PHE A 334 2.48 24.03 7.73
N ASN A 335 1.50 23.14 7.53
CA ASN A 335 0.85 22.41 8.62
C ASN A 335 1.79 21.41 9.31
N PHE A 336 2.76 20.86 8.58
CA PHE A 336 3.75 19.91 9.10
C PHE A 336 5.09 20.55 9.47
N SER A 337 5.22 21.88 9.46
CA SER A 337 6.47 22.58 9.81
C SER A 337 6.96 22.20 11.21
N TYR A 338 6.02 22.02 12.14
CA TYR A 338 6.32 21.54 13.49
C TYR A 338 7.00 20.17 13.51
N VAL A 339 6.52 19.23 12.68
CA VAL A 339 7.14 17.89 12.57
C VAL A 339 8.54 18.00 11.95
N LEU A 340 8.71 18.86 10.95
CA LEU A 340 9.99 19.09 10.30
C LEU A 340 11.04 19.64 11.28
N ASP A 341 10.68 20.60 12.12
CA ASP A 341 11.61 21.20 13.10
C ASP A 341 12.14 20.16 14.10
N HIS A 342 11.31 19.18 14.46
CA HIS A 342 11.68 18.08 15.37
C HIS A 342 12.47 16.95 14.70
N ILE A 343 12.36 16.80 13.38
CA ILE A 343 13.22 15.89 12.61
C ILE A 343 14.58 16.54 12.35
N GLY A 344 14.59 17.87 12.15
CA GLY A 344 15.72 18.64 11.67
C GLY A 344 15.72 18.74 10.14
N THR A 345 16.15 19.89 9.62
CA THR A 345 16.18 20.20 8.18
C THR A 345 17.48 19.77 7.50
N GLY A 346 18.52 19.47 8.29
CA GLY A 346 19.83 19.02 7.80
C GLY A 346 19.80 17.54 7.43
N GLY A 347 19.72 17.24 6.13
CA GLY A 347 19.89 15.87 5.60
C GLY A 347 18.64 15.23 5.00
N PHE A 348 17.48 15.92 4.99
CA PHE A 348 16.29 15.43 4.29
C PHE A 348 16.20 16.00 2.87
N GLU A 349 17.02 15.47 1.96
CA GLU A 349 17.15 15.97 0.58
C GLU A 349 15.81 15.99 -0.19
N SER A 350 14.98 14.96 -0.05
CA SER A 350 13.65 14.92 -0.69
C SER A 350 12.75 16.07 -0.26
N TYR A 351 12.77 16.46 1.03
CA TYR A 351 12.01 17.62 1.50
C TYR A 351 12.52 18.90 0.87
N ASN A 352 13.84 19.13 0.89
CA ASN A 352 14.42 20.34 0.31
C ASN A 352 14.12 20.41 -1.20
N PHE A 353 14.27 19.30 -1.93
CA PHE A 353 13.89 19.21 -3.33
C PHE A 353 12.42 19.60 -3.56
N VAL A 354 11.48 19.05 -2.78
CA VAL A 354 10.05 19.38 -2.89
C VAL A 354 9.82 20.85 -2.59
N PHE A 355 10.35 21.37 -1.49
CA PHE A 355 10.17 22.75 -1.05
C PHE A 355 10.75 23.74 -2.07
N ASP A 356 12.00 23.56 -2.49
CA ASP A 356 12.69 24.45 -3.41
C ASP A 356 12.02 24.40 -4.80
N SER A 357 11.78 23.21 -5.33
CA SER A 357 11.17 23.05 -6.66
C SER A 357 9.75 23.62 -6.72
N SER A 358 8.93 23.37 -5.69
CA SER A 358 7.56 23.92 -5.64
C SER A 358 7.58 25.44 -5.51
N THR A 359 8.44 25.99 -4.64
CA THR A 359 8.57 27.44 -4.46
C THR A 359 9.01 28.13 -5.76
N THR A 360 10.11 27.67 -6.37
CA THR A 360 10.67 28.29 -7.59
C THR A 360 9.69 28.23 -8.76
N LEU A 361 8.95 27.13 -8.91
CA LEU A 361 7.94 27.04 -9.96
C LEU A 361 6.69 27.87 -9.64
N PHE A 362 6.34 28.02 -8.37
CA PHE A 362 5.17 28.80 -7.95
C PHE A 362 5.36 30.30 -8.19
N GLN A 363 6.59 30.82 -8.13
CA GLN A 363 6.94 32.21 -8.49
C GLN A 363 6.44 32.63 -9.90
N ARG A 364 6.23 31.67 -10.80
CA ARG A 364 5.69 31.93 -12.15
C ARG A 364 4.24 32.41 -12.14
N ALA A 365 3.53 32.33 -11.02
CA ALA A 365 2.19 32.87 -10.82
C ALA A 365 2.13 33.80 -9.59
N PRO A 366 2.59 35.06 -9.71
CA PRO A 366 2.67 36.01 -8.59
C PRO A 366 1.34 36.21 -7.85
N GLN A 367 0.21 36.20 -8.55
CA GLN A 367 -1.10 36.33 -7.91
C GLN A 367 -1.44 35.12 -7.02
N CYS A 368 -1.13 33.91 -7.46
CA CYS A 368 -1.35 32.69 -6.67
C CYS A 368 -0.44 32.66 -5.45
N VAL A 369 0.81 33.08 -5.61
CA VAL A 369 1.78 33.23 -4.51
C VAL A 369 1.27 34.22 -3.47
N ALA A 370 0.84 35.41 -3.89
CA ALA A 370 0.29 36.42 -2.99
C ALA A 370 -0.94 35.89 -2.24
N ASN A 371 -1.88 35.24 -2.95
CA ASN A 371 -3.08 34.65 -2.34
C ASN A 371 -2.74 33.59 -1.29
N LEU A 372 -1.76 32.73 -1.56
CA LEU A 372 -1.29 31.76 -0.57
C LEU A 372 -0.65 32.47 0.63
N GLY A 373 0.23 33.44 0.38
CA GLY A 373 0.89 34.20 1.46
C GLY A 373 -0.10 34.87 2.41
N TYR A 374 -1.14 35.52 1.87
CA TYR A 374 -2.23 36.07 2.68
C TYR A 374 -2.98 35.00 3.48
N SER A 375 -3.25 33.83 2.88
CA SER A 375 -3.91 32.74 3.60
C SER A 375 -3.06 32.20 4.74
N LEU A 376 -1.76 31.93 4.50
CA LEU A 376 -0.87 31.42 5.53
C LEU A 376 -0.72 32.42 6.68
N LEU A 377 -0.62 33.71 6.37
CA LEU A 377 -0.55 34.77 7.37
C LEU A 377 -1.81 34.84 8.23
N ASN A 378 -3.00 34.67 7.62
CA ASN A 378 -4.27 34.65 8.34
C ASN A 378 -4.46 33.40 9.21
N GLU A 379 -3.77 32.29 8.88
CA GLU A 379 -3.78 31.05 9.64
C GLU A 379 -2.79 31.07 10.84
N LEU A 380 -1.91 32.07 10.93
CA LEU A 380 -1.04 32.29 12.08
C LEU A 380 -1.82 32.97 13.20
N SER A 381 -1.82 32.37 14.38
CA SER A 381 -2.43 32.95 15.58
C SER A 381 -1.49 33.98 16.21
N LEU A 382 -1.35 35.15 15.59
CA LEU A 382 -0.45 36.24 16.03
C LEU A 382 -0.91 36.98 17.31
N LEU A 383 -1.94 36.48 18.00
CA LEU A 383 -2.67 37.24 19.01
C LEU A 383 -1.96 37.35 20.37
N SER A 384 -0.85 36.67 20.61
CA SER A 384 -0.08 36.86 21.84
C SER A 384 1.37 36.34 21.74
N PRO A 385 2.37 37.21 21.47
CA PRO A 385 3.77 36.84 21.67
C PRO A 385 4.05 36.55 23.17
N PRO A 386 4.95 35.60 23.49
CA PRO A 386 5.83 34.87 22.57
C PRO A 386 5.12 33.70 21.88
N LEU A 387 5.42 33.48 20.60
CA LEU A 387 4.99 32.30 19.88
C LEU A 387 5.84 31.10 20.33
N PHE A 388 5.19 30.00 20.68
CA PHE A 388 5.83 28.74 21.05
C PHE A 388 5.23 27.60 20.23
N GLY A 389 5.92 26.46 20.21
CA GLY A 389 5.38 25.23 19.63
C GLY A 389 5.07 25.36 18.13
N ILE A 390 3.89 24.88 17.73
CA ILE A 390 3.44 24.82 16.33
C ILE A 390 3.43 26.20 15.66
N GLU A 391 2.98 27.23 16.36
CA GLU A 391 2.85 28.58 15.80
C GLU A 391 4.21 29.20 15.47
N LYS A 392 5.24 28.89 16.27
CA LYS A 392 6.62 29.30 15.95
C LYS A 392 7.11 28.59 14.69
N SER A 393 6.94 27.27 14.59
CA SER A 393 7.36 26.49 13.41
C SER A 393 6.65 26.95 12.13
N LYS A 394 5.36 27.30 12.21
CA LYS A 394 4.61 27.88 11.10
C LYS A 394 5.14 29.25 10.68
N LEU A 395 5.47 30.12 11.64
CA LEU A 395 6.08 31.41 11.35
C LEU A 395 7.45 31.21 10.69
N ASP A 396 8.30 30.33 11.22
CA ASP A 396 9.63 30.04 10.68
C ASP A 396 9.54 29.49 9.24
N TYR A 397 8.59 28.58 8.97
CA TYR A 397 8.30 28.12 7.61
C TYR A 397 7.84 29.28 6.71
N PHE A 398 6.92 30.12 7.17
CA PHE A 398 6.41 31.24 6.39
C PHE A 398 7.54 32.21 6.03
N LEU A 399 8.40 32.57 7.00
CA LEU A 399 9.54 33.44 6.77
C LEU A 399 10.51 32.83 5.75
N ARG A 400 10.89 31.55 5.92
CA ARG A 400 11.75 30.83 4.96
C ARG A 400 11.14 30.81 3.56
N TRP A 401 9.83 30.55 3.46
CA TRP A 401 9.13 30.53 2.18
C TRP A 401 9.04 31.93 1.55
N THR A 402 8.83 32.98 2.33
CA THR A 402 8.88 34.36 1.81
C THR A 402 10.28 34.77 1.37
N GLU A 403 11.32 34.36 2.10
CA GLU A 403 12.71 34.64 1.76
C GLU A 403 13.11 33.98 0.45
N SER A 404 12.73 32.71 0.24
CA SER A 404 12.98 32.01 -1.03
C SER A 404 12.19 32.58 -2.22
N LEU A 405 11.18 33.42 -1.96
CA LEU A 405 10.44 34.14 -2.99
C LEU A 405 11.08 35.47 -3.40
N LEU A 406 11.98 36.03 -2.59
CA LEU A 406 12.65 37.30 -2.91
C LEU A 406 13.64 37.11 -4.06
N PRO A 407 13.72 38.05 -5.02
CA PRO A 407 14.76 38.01 -6.04
C PRO A 407 16.14 38.14 -5.37
N ALA A 408 17.04 37.21 -5.72
CA ALA A 408 18.43 37.20 -5.27
C ALA A 408 19.23 38.41 -5.76
#